data_AF-E2E6I3-F1
#
_entry.id   AF-E2E6I3-F1
#
_cell.length_a   1.000
_cell.length_b   1.000
_cell.length_c   1.000
_cell.angle_alpha   90.00
_cell.angle_beta   90.00
_cell.angle_gamma   90.00
#
_symmetry.space_group_name_H-M   'P 1'
#
loop_
_entity.id
_entity.type
_entity.pdbx_description
1 polymer ?
#
loop_
_entity_poly.entity_id
_entity_poly.type
_entity_poly.pdbx_seq_one_letter_code
_entity_poly.pdbx_strand_id
1 'polypeptide(L)'
;GVIRTIAMESTDGLQRGMEVIDTGASISVPVGTETLGRVFNVLGDTIDLEAPFPEEAPRSGIHKKAPDFDELSTSTEILETGIKVIDLLAPYLKGGKVGLFGGAGVGKTVLIQELIHNIAQEHGGISVFTGVGERTREGNDLYNEMKESGVIEKTAMVFGQMNEPPGARMRVALTGLTLAEYFRDVEGQDVLLFIDNIFRFTQAGSEVSALLGRMPSAVGYQPTLATEMGQLQERITST
;
A
#
# COMPACT_ATOMS: atom_id res chain seq x y z
N GLY A 1 -29.20 9.87 11.78
CA GLY A 1 -29.35 8.89 10.68
C GLY A 1 -28.65 7.61 11.08
N VAL A 2 -28.84 6.52 10.34
CA VAL A 2 -28.08 5.26 10.54
C VAL A 2 -26.96 5.22 9.50
N ILE A 3 -25.74 4.93 9.93
CA ILE A 3 -24.58 4.75 9.05
C ILE A 3 -24.18 3.27 9.00
N ARG A 4 -23.64 2.82 7.87
CA ARG A 4 -23.08 1.48 7.70
C ARG A 4 -21.56 1.60 7.60
N THR A 5 -20.86 0.97 8.52
CA THR A 5 -19.39 1.04 8.64
C THR A 5 -18.77 -0.33 8.40
N ILE A 6 -17.45 -0.34 8.18
CA ILE A 6 -16.64 -1.55 8.03
C ILE A 6 -15.60 -1.50 9.14
N ALA A 7 -15.50 -2.55 9.94
CA ALA A 7 -14.50 -2.63 11.00
C ALA A 7 -13.10 -2.91 10.43
N MET A 8 -12.09 -2.22 10.98
CA MET A 8 -10.68 -2.45 10.66
C MET A 8 -10.05 -3.52 11.58
N GLU A 9 -10.71 -3.86 12.69
CA GLU A 9 -10.33 -4.92 13.63
C GLU A 9 -11.48 -5.91 13.87
N SER A 10 -11.25 -6.92 14.72
CA SER A 10 -12.30 -7.86 15.09
C SER A 10 -13.49 -7.14 15.72
N THR A 11 -14.70 -7.54 15.31
CA THR A 11 -15.97 -7.06 15.88
C THR A 11 -16.40 -7.87 17.11
N ASP A 12 -15.59 -8.82 17.55
CA ASP A 12 -15.88 -9.62 18.74
C ASP A 12 -15.96 -8.73 19.99
N GLY A 13 -17.00 -8.95 20.80
CA GLY A 13 -17.23 -8.15 22.01
C GLY A 13 -17.99 -6.84 21.78
N LEU A 14 -18.28 -6.44 20.54
CA LEU A 14 -19.14 -5.28 20.28
C LEU A 14 -20.58 -5.54 20.72
N GLN A 15 -21.18 -4.54 21.38
CA GLN A 15 -22.54 -4.61 21.91
C GLN A 15 -23.41 -3.49 21.34
N ARG A 16 -24.72 -3.77 21.21
CA ARG A 16 -25.69 -2.76 20.79
C ARG A 16 -25.78 -1.66 21.85
N GLY A 17 -25.75 -0.40 21.41
CA GLY A 17 -25.77 0.76 22.31
C GLY A 17 -24.40 1.19 22.82
N MET A 18 -23.31 0.54 22.38
CA MET A 18 -21.95 1.01 22.60
C MET A 18 -21.77 2.41 22.00
N GLU A 19 -21.10 3.29 22.73
CA GLU A 19 -20.79 4.65 22.28
C GLU A 19 -19.78 4.61 21.14
N VAL A 20 -19.99 5.46 20.13
CA VAL A 20 -19.10 5.61 18.98
C VAL A 20 -18.81 7.09 18.83
N ILE A 21 -17.52 7.43 18.77
CA ILE A 21 -17.05 8.80 18.59
C ILE A 21 -16.70 8.98 17.11
N ASP A 22 -17.29 10.00 16.49
CA ASP A 22 -16.90 10.44 15.15
C ASP A 22 -15.65 11.31 15.27
N THR A 23 -14.56 10.90 14.61
CA THR A 23 -13.31 11.66 14.58
C THR A 23 -13.39 12.88 13.66
N GLY A 24 -14.43 12.99 12.82
CA GLY A 24 -14.61 14.07 11.85
C GLY A 24 -13.65 14.02 10.66
N ALA A 25 -12.81 12.97 10.57
CA ALA A 25 -11.78 12.82 9.56
C ALA A 25 -11.73 11.39 9.00
N SER A 26 -11.13 11.24 7.83
CA SER A 26 -10.81 9.90 7.32
C SER A 26 -9.71 9.23 8.15
N ILE A 27 -9.56 7.91 8.03
CA ILE A 27 -8.39 7.20 8.57
C ILE A 27 -7.14 7.95 8.10
N SER A 28 -6.34 8.41 9.05
CA SER A 28 -5.18 9.27 8.81
C SER A 28 -3.95 8.59 9.36
N VAL A 29 -2.90 8.49 8.57
CA VAL A 29 -1.68 7.71 8.86
C VAL A 29 -0.47 8.63 8.95
N PRO A 30 0.55 8.30 9.76
CA PRO A 30 1.77 9.10 9.83
C PRO A 30 2.44 9.14 8.46
N VAL A 31 3.04 10.27 8.12
CA VAL A 31 3.78 10.49 6.88
C VAL A 31 5.12 11.17 7.19
N GLY A 32 6.00 11.28 6.20
CA GLY A 32 7.32 11.92 6.37
C GLY A 32 8.47 10.93 6.47
N THR A 33 9.68 11.47 6.46
CA THR A 33 10.94 10.68 6.49
C THR A 33 11.09 9.82 7.74
N GLU A 34 10.48 10.23 8.86
CA GLU A 34 10.35 9.46 10.11
C GLU A 34 9.66 8.08 9.91
N THR A 35 8.91 7.91 8.81
CA THR A 35 8.23 6.64 8.47
C THR A 35 9.14 5.63 7.78
N LEU A 36 10.33 6.03 7.33
CA LEU A 36 11.29 5.12 6.72
C LEU A 36 11.91 4.21 7.78
N GLY A 37 12.09 2.93 7.46
CA GLY A 37 12.58 1.91 8.39
C GLY A 37 11.53 1.32 9.33
N ARG A 38 10.32 1.86 9.30
CA ARG A 38 9.23 1.53 10.22
C ARG A 38 8.20 0.62 9.55
N VAL A 39 7.44 -0.10 10.40
CA VAL A 39 6.39 -1.02 9.96
C VAL A 39 5.05 -0.64 10.57
N PHE A 40 4.01 -0.51 9.74
CA PHE A 40 2.69 -0.03 10.15
C PHE A 40 1.55 -1.00 9.81
N ASN A 41 0.48 -0.91 10.59
CA ASN A 41 -0.83 -1.47 10.24
C ASN A 41 -1.63 -0.51 9.32
N VAL A 42 -2.85 -0.90 8.96
CA VAL A 42 -3.76 -0.08 8.14
C VAL A 42 -4.13 1.27 8.75
N LEU A 43 -4.16 1.39 10.08
CA LEU A 43 -4.51 2.61 10.81
C LEU A 43 -3.32 3.58 10.97
N GLY A 44 -2.12 3.12 10.61
CA GLY A 44 -0.88 3.87 10.80
C GLY A 44 -0.25 3.69 12.17
N ASP A 45 -0.66 2.67 12.92
CA ASP A 45 -0.01 2.30 14.17
C ASP A 45 1.21 1.42 13.89
N THR A 46 2.26 1.60 14.67
CA THR A 46 3.53 0.89 14.54
C THR A 46 3.40 -0.55 15.03
N ILE A 47 3.88 -1.51 14.23
CA ILE A 47 3.88 -2.96 14.55
C ILE A 47 5.29 -3.55 14.58
N ASP A 48 6.32 -2.72 14.59
CA ASP A 48 7.75 -3.06 14.62
C ASP A 48 8.34 -3.20 16.02
N LEU A 49 7.51 -3.09 17.07
CA LEU A 49 7.93 -3.07 18.48
C LEU A 49 8.80 -1.86 18.87
N GLU A 50 8.89 -0.84 18.02
CA GLU A 50 9.51 0.43 18.36
C GLU A 50 8.50 1.41 18.96
N ALA A 51 8.99 2.57 19.39
CA ALA A 51 8.12 3.60 19.97
C ALA A 51 7.08 4.08 18.93
N PRO A 52 5.81 4.29 19.34
CA PRO A 52 4.83 4.96 18.51
C PRO A 52 5.30 6.36 18.13
N PHE A 53 4.78 6.88 17.02
CA PHE A 53 5.01 8.27 16.67
C PHE A 53 4.37 9.23 17.70
N PRO A 54 4.96 10.41 17.91
CA PRO A 54 4.32 11.49 18.66
C PRO A 54 2.93 11.81 18.11
N GLU A 55 2.01 12.26 18.97
CA GLU A 55 0.66 12.66 18.54
C GLU A 55 0.70 13.81 17.52
N GLU A 56 1.72 14.66 17.60
CA GLU A 56 1.94 15.80 16.72
C GLU A 56 2.61 15.44 15.38
N ALA A 57 2.97 14.17 15.17
CA ALA A 57 3.57 13.74 13.91
C ALA A 57 2.63 14.07 12.73
N PRO A 58 3.15 14.53 11.58
CA PRO A 58 2.33 14.85 10.43
C PRO A 58 1.57 13.60 9.97
N ARG A 59 0.24 13.74 9.79
CA ARG A 59 -0.63 12.67 9.32
C ARG A 59 -1.37 13.08 8.06
N SER A 60 -1.63 12.11 7.19
CA SER A 60 -2.41 12.31 5.96
C SER A 60 -3.55 11.30 5.89
N GLY A 61 -4.73 11.75 5.43
CA GLY A 61 -5.87 10.88 5.19
C GLY A 61 -5.64 9.91 4.04
N ILE A 62 -6.10 8.66 4.18
CA ILE A 62 -5.89 7.61 3.17
C ILE A 62 -6.81 7.73 1.94
N HIS A 63 -7.87 8.52 2.07
CA HIS A 63 -8.86 8.76 1.03
C HIS A 63 -8.57 10.10 0.33
N LYS A 64 -7.85 10.03 -0.79
CA LYS A 64 -7.55 11.17 -1.66
C LYS A 64 -8.12 10.97 -3.06
N LYS A 65 -8.23 12.07 -3.81
CA LYS A 65 -8.50 12.04 -5.25
C LYS A 65 -7.21 11.72 -6.01
N ALA A 66 -7.35 11.18 -7.21
CA ALA A 66 -6.24 11.10 -8.15
C ALA A 66 -5.83 12.52 -8.58
N PRO A 67 -4.56 12.73 -8.99
CA PRO A 67 -4.12 13.99 -9.59
C PRO A 67 -5.00 14.39 -10.79
N ASP A 68 -5.15 15.69 -10.99
CA ASP A 68 -5.90 16.23 -12.12
C ASP A 68 -5.10 16.08 -13.43
N PHE A 69 -5.79 16.13 -14.57
CA PHE A 69 -5.18 15.83 -15.87
C PHE A 69 -4.01 16.76 -16.24
N ASP A 70 -4.06 18.02 -15.81
CA ASP A 70 -3.04 19.03 -16.03
C ASP A 70 -1.83 18.90 -15.09
N GLU A 71 -1.93 18.07 -14.05
CA GLU A 71 -0.82 17.72 -13.16
C GLU A 71 -0.05 16.50 -13.66
N LEU A 72 -0.50 15.81 -14.71
CA LEU A 72 0.15 14.58 -15.19
C LEU A 72 1.39 14.88 -16.04
N SER A 73 2.51 14.23 -15.71
CA SER A 73 3.70 14.31 -16.56
C SER A 73 3.49 13.63 -17.91
N THR A 74 3.90 14.29 -18.98
CA THR A 74 3.93 13.74 -20.35
C THR A 74 5.29 13.14 -20.72
N SER A 75 6.29 13.22 -19.85
CA SER A 75 7.63 12.70 -20.14
C SER A 75 7.66 11.18 -20.00
N THR A 76 8.26 10.50 -20.97
CA THR A 76 8.54 9.06 -20.91
C THR A 76 10.03 8.88 -20.72
N GLU A 77 10.43 8.60 -19.48
CA GLU A 77 11.81 8.26 -19.12
C GLU A 77 11.88 6.80 -18.72
N ILE A 78 12.95 6.11 -19.12
CA ILE A 78 13.19 4.72 -18.73
C ILE A 78 13.79 4.72 -17.31
N LEU A 79 13.26 3.85 -16.45
CA LEU A 79 13.84 3.51 -15.17
C LEU A 79 14.81 2.33 -15.37
N GLU A 80 16.11 2.61 -15.28
CA GLU A 80 17.14 1.57 -15.32
C GLU A 80 17.12 0.77 -14.01
N THR A 81 16.87 -0.53 -14.11
CA THR A 81 16.69 -1.41 -12.95
C THR A 81 17.95 -2.17 -12.56
N GLY A 82 18.95 -2.23 -13.45
CA GLY A 82 20.14 -3.07 -13.32
C GLY A 82 19.88 -4.55 -13.64
N ILE A 83 18.63 -4.92 -13.96
CA ILE A 83 18.21 -6.29 -14.22
C ILE A 83 18.13 -6.49 -15.73
N LYS A 84 19.14 -7.18 -16.29
CA LYS A 84 19.31 -7.39 -17.74
C LYS A 84 18.05 -7.78 -18.49
N VAL A 85 17.23 -8.70 -17.96
CA VAL A 85 16.02 -9.16 -18.65
C VAL A 85 14.92 -8.09 -18.66
N ILE A 86 14.83 -7.27 -17.61
CA ILE A 86 13.89 -6.15 -17.52
C ILE A 86 14.37 -5.04 -18.44
N ASP A 87 15.61 -4.58 -18.27
CA ASP A 87 16.14 -3.43 -19.01
C ASP A 87 16.21 -3.69 -20.53
N LEU A 88 16.41 -4.94 -20.96
CA LEU A 88 16.50 -5.28 -22.39
C LEU A 88 15.14 -5.61 -23.04
N LEU A 89 14.29 -6.40 -22.36
CA LEU A 89 13.08 -6.95 -23.00
C LEU A 89 11.80 -6.22 -22.60
N ALA A 90 11.73 -5.68 -21.39
CA ALA A 90 10.53 -5.07 -20.83
C ALA A 90 10.92 -3.90 -19.91
N PRO A 91 11.54 -2.82 -20.45
CA PRO A 91 12.06 -1.73 -19.66
C PRO A 91 10.95 -1.03 -18.89
N TYR A 92 11.23 -0.64 -17.65
CA TYR A 92 10.28 0.08 -16.81
C TYR A 92 10.31 1.56 -17.17
N LEU A 93 9.16 2.22 -17.07
CA LEU A 93 9.05 3.66 -17.23
C LEU A 93 8.97 4.32 -15.86
N LYS A 94 9.67 5.44 -15.66
CA LYS A 94 9.43 6.31 -14.51
C LYS A 94 7.97 6.76 -14.51
N GLY A 95 7.32 6.69 -13.35
CA GLY A 95 5.87 6.95 -13.22
C GLY A 95 4.96 5.86 -13.77
N GLY A 96 5.52 4.79 -14.34
CA GLY A 96 4.78 3.69 -14.91
C GLY A 96 4.21 2.74 -13.85
N LYS A 97 3.19 1.99 -14.26
CA LYS A 97 2.63 0.88 -13.48
C LYS A 97 3.15 -0.43 -14.05
N VAL A 98 3.75 -1.26 -13.21
CA VAL A 98 4.30 -2.55 -13.62
C VAL A 98 3.62 -3.69 -12.89
N GLY A 99 3.20 -4.71 -13.63
CA GLY A 99 2.64 -5.94 -13.06
C GLY A 99 3.66 -7.06 -12.99
N LEU A 100 3.96 -7.55 -11.78
CA LEU A 100 4.77 -8.76 -11.59
C LEU A 100 3.86 -9.99 -11.52
N PHE A 101 3.58 -10.59 -12.68
CA PHE A 101 2.73 -11.77 -12.79
C PHE A 101 3.54 -13.04 -12.54
N GLY A 102 3.18 -13.80 -11.51
CA GLY A 102 3.88 -15.04 -11.18
C GLY A 102 3.15 -15.87 -10.12
N GLY A 103 3.34 -17.18 -10.19
CA GLY A 103 2.85 -18.13 -9.19
C GLY A 103 3.61 -18.05 -7.86
N ALA A 104 3.24 -18.90 -6.91
CA ALA A 104 3.99 -19.03 -5.66
C ALA A 104 5.40 -19.61 -5.93
N GLY A 105 6.42 -19.09 -5.24
CA GLY A 105 7.78 -19.63 -5.28
C GLY A 105 8.60 -19.31 -6.53
N VAL A 106 8.12 -18.45 -7.44
CA VAL A 106 8.85 -18.08 -8.67
C VAL A 106 9.91 -16.97 -8.46
N GLY A 107 10.13 -16.53 -7.22
CA GLY A 107 11.12 -15.50 -6.90
C GLY A 107 10.63 -14.04 -6.98
N LYS A 108 9.32 -13.77 -6.92
CA LYS A 108 8.78 -12.39 -6.93
C LYS A 108 9.36 -11.51 -5.83
N THR A 109 9.42 -12.03 -4.60
CA THR A 109 9.95 -11.30 -3.44
C THR A 109 11.44 -10.98 -3.60
N VAL A 110 12.22 -11.94 -4.11
CA VAL A 110 13.63 -11.75 -4.43
C VAL A 110 13.82 -10.66 -5.49
N LEU A 111 12.97 -10.66 -6.53
CA LEU A 111 12.99 -9.61 -7.55
C LEU A 111 12.65 -8.23 -6.98
N ILE A 112 11.65 -8.14 -6.09
CA ILE A 112 11.27 -6.89 -5.43
C ILE A 112 12.43 -6.36 -4.58
N GLN A 113 13.09 -7.22 -3.80
CA GLN A 113 14.25 -6.84 -2.99
C GLN A 113 15.40 -6.32 -3.84
N GLU A 114 15.70 -7.00 -4.95
CA GLU A 114 16.74 -6.57 -5.89
C GLU A 114 16.41 -5.21 -6.51
N LEU A 115 15.15 -4.98 -6.88
CA LEU A 115 14.69 -3.68 -7.40
C LEU A 115 14.85 -2.57 -6.36
N ILE A 116 14.45 -2.82 -5.10
CA ILE A 116 14.64 -1.87 -4.00
C ILE A 116 16.13 -1.58 -3.82
N HIS A 117 16.98 -2.61 -3.81
CA HIS A 117 18.41 -2.48 -3.64
C HIS A 117 19.06 -1.62 -4.73
N ASN A 118 18.82 -1.94 -6.01
CA ASN A 118 19.44 -1.24 -7.13
C ASN A 118 18.99 0.23 -7.20
N ILE A 119 17.71 0.50 -6.97
CA ILE A 119 17.18 1.87 -7.07
C ILE A 119 17.58 2.71 -5.85
N ALA A 120 17.64 2.11 -4.66
CA ALA A 120 18.16 2.76 -3.47
C ALA A 120 19.63 3.16 -3.59
N GLN A 121 20.46 2.36 -4.29
CA GLN A 121 21.88 2.64 -4.50
C GLN A 121 22.14 3.62 -5.65
N GLU A 122 21.47 3.46 -6.80
CA GLU A 122 21.80 4.24 -8.00
C GLU A 122 21.00 5.54 -8.13
N HIS A 123 19.73 5.54 -7.73
CA HIS A 123 18.82 6.67 -7.97
C HIS A 123 18.48 7.47 -6.71
N GLY A 124 18.97 7.03 -5.54
CA GLY A 124 18.67 7.68 -4.26
C GLY A 124 17.18 7.67 -3.89
N GLY A 125 16.36 6.90 -4.63
CA GLY A 125 14.92 6.81 -4.43
C GLY A 125 14.57 6.08 -3.14
N ILE A 126 13.34 6.31 -2.70
CA ILE A 126 12.76 5.64 -1.55
C ILE A 126 11.77 4.56 -1.99
N SER A 127 11.45 3.65 -1.09
CA SER A 127 10.50 2.58 -1.35
C SER A 127 9.38 2.57 -0.32
N VAL A 128 8.17 2.20 -0.76
CA VAL A 128 7.05 1.89 0.12
C VAL A 128 6.58 0.48 -0.22
N PHE A 129 6.69 -0.43 0.74
CA PHE A 129 6.22 -1.80 0.59
C PHE A 129 4.85 -1.96 1.26
N THR A 130 3.86 -2.42 0.51
CA THR A 130 2.50 -2.63 1.01
C THR A 130 2.09 -4.10 0.88
N GLY A 131 2.13 -4.79 2.02
CA GLY A 131 1.71 -6.18 2.15
C GLY A 131 0.20 -6.31 2.32
N VAL A 132 -0.53 -6.50 1.22
CA VAL A 132 -1.98 -6.69 1.18
C VAL A 132 -2.33 -8.17 1.27
N GLY A 133 -2.87 -8.59 2.41
CA GLY A 133 -3.26 -9.97 2.64
C GLY A 133 -2.09 -10.95 2.55
N GLU A 134 -0.91 -10.51 2.99
CA GLU A 134 0.30 -11.32 3.06
C GLU A 134 0.31 -12.19 4.32
N ARG A 135 1.06 -13.29 4.28
CA ARG A 135 1.26 -14.13 5.46
C ARG A 135 2.17 -13.40 6.45
N THR A 136 1.84 -13.46 7.74
CA THR A 136 2.66 -12.90 8.82
C THR A 136 4.11 -13.39 8.76
N ARG A 137 4.34 -14.67 8.45
CA ARG A 137 5.69 -15.23 8.27
C ARG A 137 6.43 -14.56 7.11
N GLU A 138 5.79 -14.44 5.94
CA GLU A 138 6.42 -13.87 4.74
C GLU A 138 6.73 -12.38 4.94
N GLY A 139 5.87 -11.64 5.63
CA GLY A 139 6.13 -10.25 6.01
C GLY A 139 7.28 -10.11 7.02
N ASN A 140 7.37 -11.00 8.01
CA ASN A 140 8.46 -11.02 8.97
C ASN A 140 9.81 -11.39 8.33
N ASP A 141 9.82 -12.40 7.45
CA ASP A 141 11.03 -12.80 6.72
C ASP A 141 11.52 -11.64 5.85
N LEU A 142 10.62 -10.98 5.11
CA LEU A 142 10.93 -9.80 4.31
C LEU A 142 11.51 -8.64 5.15
N TYR A 143 10.91 -8.36 6.32
CA TYR A 143 11.40 -7.31 7.22
C TYR A 143 12.83 -7.58 7.71
N ASN A 144 13.13 -8.82 8.10
CA ASN A 144 14.48 -9.19 8.54
C ASN A 144 15.48 -9.16 7.37
N GLU A 145 15.10 -9.64 6.19
CA GLU A 145 15.94 -9.58 4.99
C GLU A 145 16.23 -8.12 4.56
N MET A 146 15.25 -7.21 4.68
CA MET A 146 15.46 -5.78 4.43
C MET A 146 16.37 -5.13 5.47
N LYS A 147 16.28 -5.56 6.74
CA LYS A 147 17.20 -5.13 7.80
C LYS A 147 18.64 -5.58 7.54
N GLU A 148 18.82 -6.87 7.21
CA GLU A 148 20.13 -7.45 6.95
C GLU A 148 20.81 -6.83 5.72
N SER A 149 20.04 -6.50 4.69
CA SER A 149 20.54 -5.83 3.48
C SER A 149 20.73 -4.32 3.63
N GLY A 150 20.28 -3.71 4.73
CA GLY A 150 20.37 -2.27 4.99
C GLY A 150 19.39 -1.41 4.18
N VAL A 151 18.58 -2.00 3.29
CA VAL A 151 17.61 -1.26 2.45
C VAL A 151 16.40 -0.75 3.24
N ILE A 152 16.20 -1.28 4.46
CA ILE A 152 15.11 -0.88 5.35
C ILE A 152 15.14 0.62 5.66
N GLU A 153 16.34 1.24 5.74
CA GLU A 153 16.51 2.66 6.05
C GLU A 153 15.85 3.60 5.02
N LYS A 154 15.62 3.11 3.79
CA LYS A 154 14.95 3.84 2.71
C LYS A 154 13.58 3.29 2.37
N THR A 155 13.05 2.40 3.21
CA THR A 155 11.80 1.68 2.94
C THR A 155 10.81 1.86 4.08
N ALA A 156 9.63 2.40 3.78
CA ALA A 156 8.48 2.33 4.69
C ALA A 156 7.67 1.06 4.41
N MET A 157 7.26 0.32 5.43
CA MET A 157 6.51 -0.92 5.26
C MET A 157 5.11 -0.81 5.88
N VAL A 158 4.09 -1.25 5.14
CA VAL A 158 2.70 -1.29 5.61
C VAL A 158 2.16 -2.70 5.40
N PHE A 159 1.58 -3.30 6.44
CA PHE A 159 1.00 -4.63 6.36
C PHE A 159 -0.46 -4.64 6.78
N GLY A 160 -1.25 -5.40 6.02
CA GLY A 160 -2.61 -5.78 6.35
C GLY A 160 -2.70 -7.29 6.14
N GLN A 161 -2.41 -8.04 7.20
CA GLN A 161 -2.10 -9.47 7.11
C GLN A 161 -3.34 -10.33 6.81
N MET A 162 -3.13 -11.59 6.43
CA MET A 162 -4.24 -12.52 6.13
C MET A 162 -5.19 -12.77 7.31
N ASN A 163 -4.71 -12.64 8.55
CA ASN A 163 -5.50 -12.78 9.77
C ASN A 163 -6.34 -11.54 10.11
N GLU A 164 -6.13 -10.43 9.42
CA GLU A 164 -6.91 -9.20 9.62
C GLU A 164 -8.24 -9.25 8.86
N PRO A 165 -9.27 -8.54 9.36
CA PRO A 165 -10.58 -8.50 8.70
C PRO A 165 -10.48 -7.93 7.28
N PRO A 166 -11.44 -8.26 6.40
CA PRO A 166 -11.43 -7.78 5.02
C PRO A 166 -11.44 -6.25 4.92
N GLY A 167 -11.95 -5.54 5.93
CA GLY A 167 -11.89 -4.07 5.99
C GLY A 167 -10.45 -3.54 5.98
N ALA A 168 -9.59 -4.10 6.84
CA ALA A 168 -8.19 -3.72 6.91
C ALA A 168 -7.44 -4.07 5.61
N ARG A 169 -7.60 -5.31 5.11
CA ARG A 169 -6.99 -5.74 3.84
C ARG A 169 -7.42 -4.89 2.65
N MET A 170 -8.66 -4.41 2.61
CA MET A 170 -9.17 -3.54 1.55
C MET A 170 -8.65 -2.11 1.67
N ARG A 171 -8.16 -1.67 2.83
CA ARG A 171 -7.71 -0.28 3.07
C ARG A 171 -6.19 -0.13 3.13
N VAL A 172 -5.45 -1.18 3.47
CA VAL A 172 -3.99 -1.13 3.62
C VAL A 172 -3.26 -0.66 2.36
N ALA A 173 -3.76 -1.02 1.17
CA ALA A 173 -3.23 -0.52 -0.11
C ALA A 173 -3.26 1.02 -0.20
N LEU A 174 -4.31 1.65 0.35
CA LEU A 174 -4.44 3.11 0.38
C LEU A 174 -3.50 3.74 1.42
N THR A 175 -3.24 3.05 2.53
CA THR A 175 -2.27 3.49 3.53
C THR A 175 -0.87 3.58 2.94
N GLY A 176 -0.39 2.51 2.29
CA GLY A 176 0.90 2.51 1.60
C GLY A 176 0.97 3.53 0.46
N LEU A 177 -0.11 3.67 -0.32
CA LEU A 177 -0.19 4.70 -1.35
C LEU A 177 -0.11 6.12 -0.76
N THR A 178 -0.69 6.36 0.41
CA THR A 178 -0.68 7.69 1.06
C THR A 178 0.72 8.07 1.54
N LEU A 179 1.49 7.10 2.02
CA LEU A 179 2.92 7.29 2.31
C LEU A 179 3.68 7.65 1.03
N ALA A 180 3.50 6.87 -0.03
CA ALA A 180 4.17 7.10 -1.31
C ALA A 180 3.84 8.47 -1.92
N GLU A 181 2.57 8.87 -1.87
CA GLU A 181 2.11 10.19 -2.32
C GLU A 181 2.73 11.32 -1.52
N TYR A 182 2.93 11.17 -0.21
CA TYR A 182 3.61 12.22 0.57
C TYR A 182 5.02 12.48 0.02
N PHE A 183 5.77 11.42 -0.24
CA PHE A 183 7.12 11.57 -0.76
C PHE A 183 7.17 12.06 -2.22
N ARG A 184 6.16 11.71 -3.03
CA ARG A 184 5.99 12.26 -4.38
C ARG A 184 5.63 13.75 -4.34
N ASP A 185 4.57 14.10 -3.62
CA ASP A 185 3.92 15.42 -3.69
C ASP A 185 4.61 16.48 -2.80
N VAL A 186 5.10 16.07 -1.63
CA VAL A 186 5.67 17.00 -0.63
C VAL A 186 7.20 17.02 -0.70
N GLU A 187 7.83 15.85 -0.77
CA GLU A 187 9.30 15.75 -0.82
C GLU A 187 9.86 15.79 -2.25
N GLY A 188 9.02 15.63 -3.28
CA GLY A 188 9.44 15.67 -4.69
C GLY A 188 10.41 14.56 -5.08
N GLN A 189 10.28 13.37 -4.49
CA GLN A 189 11.19 12.25 -4.67
C GLN A 189 10.64 11.20 -5.65
N ASP A 190 11.55 10.48 -6.31
CA ASP A 190 11.21 9.24 -7.03
C ASP A 190 10.89 8.13 -6.02
N VAL A 191 9.66 7.63 -6.06
CA VAL A 191 9.14 6.62 -5.11
C VAL A 191 8.81 5.32 -5.82
N LEU A 192 9.31 4.21 -5.29
CA LEU A 192 8.83 2.88 -5.67
C LEU A 192 7.75 2.39 -4.71
N LEU A 193 6.54 2.22 -5.24
CA LEU A 193 5.44 1.60 -4.49
C LEU A 193 5.30 0.12 -4.88
N PHE A 194 5.48 -0.77 -3.91
CA PHE A 194 5.21 -2.19 -4.06
C PHE A 194 3.88 -2.56 -3.40
N ILE A 195 2.99 -3.21 -4.16
CA ILE A 195 1.72 -3.73 -3.64
C ILE A 195 1.69 -5.25 -3.85
N ASP A 196 2.09 -6.01 -2.82
CA ASP A 196 1.95 -7.48 -2.82
C ASP A 196 0.86 -7.87 -1.80
N ASN A 197 -0.33 -8.31 -2.17
CA ASN A 197 -0.78 -8.61 -3.53
C ASN A 197 -2.00 -7.78 -3.93
N ILE A 198 -1.93 -7.10 -5.07
CA ILE A 198 -3.06 -6.33 -5.62
C ILE A 198 -4.33 -7.19 -5.84
N PHE A 199 -4.19 -8.50 -6.09
CA PHE A 199 -5.34 -9.40 -6.16
C PHE A 199 -6.04 -9.55 -4.80
N ARG A 200 -5.30 -9.52 -3.69
CA ARG A 200 -5.87 -9.61 -2.33
C ARG A 200 -6.65 -8.36 -1.95
N PHE A 201 -6.29 -7.19 -2.48
CA PHE A 201 -7.11 -5.98 -2.39
C PHE A 201 -8.50 -6.21 -3.01
N THR A 202 -8.52 -6.74 -4.25
CA THR A 202 -9.76 -7.09 -4.95
C THR A 202 -10.58 -8.13 -4.18
N GLN A 203 -9.92 -9.20 -3.69
CA GLN A 203 -10.58 -10.25 -2.91
C GLN A 203 -11.24 -9.68 -1.64
N ALA A 204 -10.53 -8.85 -0.90
CA ALA A 204 -11.07 -8.18 0.28
C ALA A 204 -12.26 -7.27 -0.07
N GLY A 205 -12.20 -6.58 -1.22
CA GLY A 205 -13.33 -5.80 -1.74
C GLY A 205 -14.57 -6.63 -2.02
N SER A 206 -14.42 -7.83 -2.60
CA SER A 206 -15.54 -8.78 -2.79
C SER A 206 -16.16 -9.21 -1.46
N GLU A 207 -15.34 -9.54 -0.45
CA GLU A 207 -15.80 -9.93 0.88
C GLU A 207 -16.58 -8.80 1.56
N VAL A 208 -16.04 -7.57 1.54
CA VAL A 208 -16.71 -6.37 2.07
C VAL A 208 -18.02 -6.11 1.34
N SER A 209 -18.04 -6.21 0.01
CA SER A 209 -19.23 -5.97 -0.80
C SER A 209 -20.37 -6.94 -0.47
N ALA A 210 -20.04 -8.22 -0.23
CA ALA A 210 -20.99 -9.23 0.21
C ALA A 210 -21.57 -8.91 1.60
N LEU A 211 -20.73 -8.51 2.56
CA LEU A 211 -21.16 -8.08 3.91
C LEU A 211 -22.06 -6.84 3.87
N LEU A 212 -21.84 -5.95 2.91
CA LEU A 212 -22.70 -4.78 2.68
C LEU A 212 -24.02 -5.13 1.95
N GLY A 213 -24.26 -6.39 1.59
CA GLY A 213 -25.47 -6.85 0.92
C GLY A 213 -25.61 -6.37 -0.53
N ARG A 214 -24.49 -6.04 -1.19
CA ARG A 214 -24.49 -5.68 -2.61
C ARG A 214 -24.61 -6.96 -3.46
N MET A 215 -25.35 -6.88 -4.56
CA MET A 215 -25.44 -8.02 -5.50
C MET A 215 -24.06 -8.27 -6.15
N PRO A 216 -23.60 -9.52 -6.21
CA PRO A 216 -22.33 -9.85 -6.86
C PRO A 216 -22.44 -9.66 -8.37
N SER A 217 -21.30 -9.33 -8.98
CA SER A 217 -21.09 -9.24 -10.42
C SER A 217 -20.52 -10.55 -10.97
N ALA A 218 -19.94 -10.51 -12.18
CA ALA A 218 -19.29 -11.64 -12.83
C ALA A 218 -18.28 -12.33 -11.88
N VAL A 219 -18.31 -13.67 -11.86
CA VAL A 219 -17.38 -14.52 -11.07
C VAL A 219 -17.42 -14.25 -9.56
N GLY A 220 -18.44 -13.54 -9.05
CA GLY A 220 -18.59 -13.25 -7.63
C GLY A 220 -17.86 -11.98 -7.15
N TYR A 221 -17.31 -11.17 -8.05
CA TYR A 221 -16.69 -9.89 -7.68
C TYR A 221 -17.72 -8.84 -7.28
N GLN A 222 -17.25 -7.79 -6.59
CA GLN A 222 -18.07 -6.63 -6.30
C GLN A 222 -18.47 -5.87 -7.57
N PRO A 223 -19.67 -5.27 -7.64
CA PRO A 223 -20.08 -4.47 -8.79
C PRO A 223 -19.25 -3.18 -8.94
N THR A 224 -18.58 -2.74 -7.87
CA THR A 224 -17.74 -1.55 -7.81
C THR A 224 -16.27 -1.82 -8.16
N LEU A 225 -15.92 -3.02 -8.63
CA LEU A 225 -14.54 -3.45 -8.83
C LEU A 225 -13.73 -2.47 -9.69
N ALA A 226 -14.27 -2.09 -10.85
CA ALA A 226 -13.59 -1.20 -11.78
C ALA A 226 -13.33 0.18 -11.15
N THR A 227 -14.31 0.71 -10.42
CA THR A 227 -14.20 2.02 -9.77
C THR A 227 -13.22 1.99 -8.59
N GLU A 228 -13.29 0.97 -7.74
CA GLU A 228 -12.38 0.83 -6.59
C GLU A 228 -10.93 0.60 -7.02
N MET A 229 -10.73 -0.23 -8.06
CA MET A 229 -9.41 -0.42 -8.66
C MET A 229 -8.93 0.87 -9.34
N GLY A 230 -9.79 1.57 -10.09
CA GLY A 230 -9.45 2.85 -10.71
C GLY A 230 -9.05 3.91 -9.69
N GLN A 231 -9.80 4.07 -8.60
CA GLN A 231 -9.48 5.02 -7.53
C GLN A 231 -8.10 4.77 -6.90
N LEU A 232 -7.69 3.51 -6.77
CA LEU A 232 -6.36 3.15 -6.29
C LEU A 232 -5.29 3.39 -7.36
N GLN A 233 -5.52 2.89 -8.57
CA GLN A 233 -4.52 2.88 -9.64
C GLN A 233 -4.26 4.28 -10.20
N GLU A 234 -5.28 5.13 -10.38
CA GLU A 234 -5.10 6.46 -10.97
C GLU A 234 -4.32 7.42 -10.08
N ARG A 235 -4.25 7.15 -8.77
CA ARG A 235 -3.38 7.85 -7.84
C ARG A 235 -1.90 7.46 -7.98
N ILE A 236 -1.61 6.28 -8.52
CA ILE A 236 -0.25 5.79 -8.80
C ILE A 236 0.17 6.35 -10.16
N THR A 237 0.67 7.57 -10.16
CA THR A 237 1.15 8.27 -11.37
C THR A 237 2.27 9.23 -11.00
N SER A 238 3.08 9.59 -12.00
CA SER A 238 3.95 10.76 -11.92
C SER A 238 3.16 12.04 -12.13
N THR A 239 3.54 13.05 -11.36
CA THR A 239 3.05 14.43 -11.38
C THR A 239 4.21 15.39 -11.55
#